data_AF-A0A7Y6ZTL6-F1
#
_entry.id   AF-A0A7Y6ZTL6-F1
#
_cell.length_a   1.000
_cell.length_b   1.000
_cell.length_c   1.000
_cell.angle_alpha   90.00
_cell.angle_beta   90.00
_cell.angle_gamma   90.00
#
_symmetry.space_group_name_H-M   'P 1'
#
loop_
_entity.id
_entity.type
_entity.pdbx_description
1 polymer ?
#
loop_
_entity_poly.entity_id
_entity_poly.type
_entity_poly.pdbx_seq_one_letter_code
_entity_poly.pdbx_strand_id
1 'polypeptide(L)'
;MFLLPAGYTRLRTAEKDASVSVEVAKNNTQLILTPDTELLGNTVYNYVINELTSIASGEQVNLSSDDKVFTTSVNANDEFSISDVVLDNANYYSNGALLVAENTAGEANTANERRERVNLLLPTSIESLNYLVMNLQSYTENDQQYTDYASYEIVFDGNVQISRSFALNVAENENIVRDSYYNFVKGTTMASGEFRYVLSISMYLNDNKPENANTMTFNYEYQTQAGVTDSGTITLPVL
;
A
#
# COMPACT_ATOMS: atom_id res chain seq x y z
N MET A 1 16.55 25.45 -1.14
CA MET A 1 15.73 24.65 -0.22
C MET A 1 14.80 25.61 0.50
N PHE A 2 13.49 25.59 0.22
CA PHE A 2 12.54 26.43 0.94
C PHE A 2 12.25 25.75 2.30
N LEU A 3 12.42 26.49 3.39
CA LEU A 3 11.97 26.07 4.72
C LEU A 3 10.45 26.04 4.73
N LEU A 4 9.88 24.92 5.16
CA LEU A 4 8.44 24.83 5.39
C LEU A 4 8.12 25.51 6.73
N PRO A 5 7.03 26.28 6.81
CA PRO A 5 6.51 26.72 8.10
C PRO A 5 6.15 25.51 8.98
N ALA A 6 6.13 25.69 10.29
CA ALA A 6 5.61 24.67 11.19
C ALA A 6 4.10 24.43 10.92
N GLY A 7 3.59 23.23 11.19
CA GLY A 7 2.23 22.82 10.84
C GLY A 7 2.07 22.45 9.36
N TYR A 8 3.19 22.31 8.64
CA TYR A 8 3.24 21.80 7.27
C TYR A 8 4.14 20.57 7.16
N THR A 9 3.60 19.53 6.54
CA THR A 9 4.33 18.34 6.13
C THR A 9 4.43 18.29 4.62
N ARG A 10 5.65 18.17 4.10
CA ARG A 10 5.90 18.10 2.65
C ARG A 10 6.23 16.70 2.20
N LEU A 11 5.52 16.26 1.17
CA LEU A 11 5.76 15.01 0.47
C LEU A 11 6.59 15.32 -0.77
N ARG A 12 7.77 14.71 -0.84
CA ARG A 12 8.68 14.84 -1.97
C ARG A 12 9.15 13.46 -2.38
N THR A 13 9.37 13.29 -3.67
CA THR A 13 10.19 12.20 -4.20
C THR A 13 11.65 12.63 -4.20
N ALA A 14 12.53 11.68 -3.92
CA ALA A 14 13.95 11.82 -4.17
C ALA A 14 14.34 10.68 -5.11
N GLU A 15 14.84 11.04 -6.28
CA GLU A 15 15.40 10.07 -7.21
C GLU A 15 16.85 9.80 -6.82
N LYS A 16 17.23 8.53 -6.88
CA LYS A 16 18.59 8.08 -6.64
C LYS A 16 18.90 7.03 -7.69
N ASP A 17 19.99 7.24 -8.41
CA ASP A 17 20.47 6.28 -9.39
C ASP A 17 20.87 4.97 -8.68
N ALA A 18 20.41 3.86 -9.25
CA ALA A 18 20.91 2.54 -8.92
C ALA A 18 21.87 2.11 -10.03
N SER A 19 23.10 1.73 -9.66
CA SER A 19 24.07 1.23 -10.63
C SER A 19 23.65 -0.14 -11.15
N VAL A 20 23.90 -0.37 -12.45
CA VAL A 20 23.48 -1.58 -13.15
C VAL A 20 24.64 -2.09 -14.00
N SER A 21 24.91 -3.39 -13.92
CA SER A 21 25.80 -4.11 -14.81
C SER A 21 25.02 -4.62 -16.03
N VAL A 22 25.66 -4.54 -17.20
CA VAL A 22 25.05 -4.96 -18.48
C VAL A 22 25.84 -6.13 -19.06
N GLU A 23 25.14 -7.22 -19.35
CA GLU A 23 25.68 -8.38 -20.08
C GLU A 23 24.93 -8.56 -21.40
N VAL A 24 25.66 -8.97 -22.44
CA VAL A 24 25.10 -9.31 -23.74
C VAL A 24 25.05 -10.84 -23.86
N ALA A 25 23.85 -11.39 -24.07
CA ALA A 25 23.58 -12.82 -24.18
C ALA A 25 22.93 -13.20 -25.52
N LYS A 26 22.73 -14.51 -25.73
CA LYS A 26 22.07 -15.11 -26.91
C LYS A 26 22.56 -14.52 -28.24
N ASN A 27 23.84 -14.69 -28.54
CA ASN A 27 24.45 -14.22 -29.79
C ASN A 27 24.19 -12.72 -30.07
N ASN A 28 24.29 -11.89 -29.03
CA ASN A 28 24.08 -10.44 -29.09
C ASN A 28 22.65 -9.98 -29.40
N THR A 29 21.64 -10.79 -29.06
CA THR A 29 20.22 -10.43 -29.24
C THR A 29 19.50 -10.18 -27.92
N GLN A 30 20.17 -10.35 -26.79
CA GLN A 30 19.61 -10.14 -25.46
C GLN A 30 20.55 -9.29 -24.62
N LEU A 31 20.02 -8.23 -23.99
CA LEU A 31 20.68 -7.53 -22.90
C LEU A 31 20.13 -8.06 -21.58
N ILE A 32 21.03 -8.34 -20.65
CA ILE A 32 20.72 -8.69 -19.26
C ILE A 32 21.21 -7.53 -18.40
N LEU A 33 20.28 -6.88 -17.73
CA LEU A 33 20.52 -5.77 -16.82
C LEU A 33 20.42 -6.29 -15.39
N THR A 34 21.50 -6.16 -14.62
CA THR A 34 21.56 -6.65 -13.24
C THR A 34 21.94 -5.49 -12.31
N PRO A 35 21.12 -5.14 -11.31
CA PRO A 35 21.50 -4.16 -10.31
C PRO A 35 22.81 -4.56 -9.60
N ASP A 36 23.73 -3.61 -9.42
CA ASP A 36 25.02 -3.87 -8.75
C ASP A 36 24.85 -4.08 -7.24
N THR A 37 23.76 -3.59 -6.68
CA THR A 37 23.36 -3.74 -5.28
C THR A 37 21.92 -4.21 -5.20
N GLU A 38 21.58 -4.90 -4.11
CA GLU A 38 20.20 -5.28 -3.81
C GLU A 38 19.28 -4.05 -3.84
N LEU A 39 18.15 -4.18 -4.56
CA LEU A 39 17.17 -3.14 -4.64
C LEU A 39 16.46 -3.02 -3.29
N LEU A 40 16.38 -1.80 -2.75
CA LEU A 40 15.59 -1.52 -1.56
C LEU A 40 14.16 -1.99 -1.78
N GLY A 41 13.59 -2.70 -0.80
CA GLY A 41 12.17 -3.01 -0.78
C GLY A 41 11.32 -1.75 -0.74
N ASN A 42 10.04 -1.87 -1.10
CA ASN A 42 9.06 -0.78 -1.03
C ASN A 42 9.48 0.47 -1.83
N THR A 43 10.20 0.30 -2.93
CA THR A 43 10.80 1.40 -3.69
C THR A 43 10.39 1.32 -5.15
N VAL A 44 9.97 2.45 -5.72
CA VAL A 44 9.67 2.56 -7.16
C VAL A 44 10.97 2.72 -7.92
N TYR A 45 11.20 1.81 -8.87
CA TYR A 45 12.29 1.88 -9.82
C TYR A 45 11.75 2.13 -11.22
N ASN A 46 12.47 2.96 -11.96
CA ASN A 46 12.30 3.10 -13.39
C ASN A 46 13.62 2.69 -14.03
N TYR A 47 13.59 1.75 -14.97
CA TYR A 47 14.71 1.56 -15.88
C TYR A 47 14.33 2.05 -17.26
N VAL A 48 15.26 2.71 -17.92
CA VAL A 48 15.13 3.19 -19.29
C VAL A 48 16.37 2.76 -20.04
N ILE A 49 16.19 1.96 -21.07
CA ILE A 49 17.21 1.77 -22.10
C ILE A 49 16.97 2.92 -23.08
N ASN A 50 18.02 3.64 -23.49
CA ASN A 50 17.89 4.70 -24.49
C ASN A 50 18.27 4.11 -25.87
N GLU A 51 19.34 4.63 -26.47
CA GLU A 51 19.80 4.14 -27.76
C GLU A 51 20.68 2.89 -27.63
N LEU A 52 20.43 1.90 -28.48
CA LEU A 52 21.28 0.74 -28.67
C LEU A 52 22.07 0.88 -29.98
N THR A 53 23.32 0.42 -29.99
CA THR A 53 24.10 0.36 -31.23
C THR A 53 23.96 -1.03 -31.86
N SER A 54 23.45 -1.08 -33.09
CA SER A 54 23.37 -2.30 -33.89
C SER A 54 24.79 -2.80 -34.22
N ILE A 55 25.10 -4.05 -33.86
CA ILE A 55 26.40 -4.64 -34.20
C ILE A 55 26.53 -4.88 -35.71
N ALA A 56 25.41 -5.14 -36.40
CA ALA A 56 25.41 -5.45 -37.82
C ALA A 56 25.55 -4.21 -38.72
N SER A 57 24.89 -3.10 -38.37
CA SER A 57 24.88 -1.86 -39.16
C SER A 57 25.71 -0.72 -38.57
N GLY A 58 26.06 -0.79 -37.28
CA GLY A 58 26.71 0.31 -36.55
C GLY A 58 25.78 1.48 -36.23
N GLU A 59 24.50 1.39 -36.61
CA GLU A 59 23.53 2.45 -36.40
C GLU A 59 22.98 2.44 -34.98
N GLN A 60 22.66 3.64 -34.47
CA GLN A 60 21.89 3.79 -33.25
C GLN A 60 20.41 3.54 -33.52
N VAL A 61 19.81 2.69 -32.70
CA VAL A 61 18.41 2.32 -32.76
C VAL A 61 17.80 2.60 -31.39
N ASN A 62 16.72 3.36 -31.38
CA ASN A 62 15.86 3.52 -30.22
C ASN A 62 14.76 2.45 -30.31
N LEU A 63 14.55 1.69 -29.24
CA LEU A 63 13.55 0.64 -29.21
C LEU A 63 12.25 1.19 -28.64
N SER A 64 11.11 0.73 -29.16
CA SER A 64 9.83 1.01 -28.50
C SER A 64 9.69 0.17 -27.23
N SER A 65 9.09 0.75 -26.17
CA SER A 65 8.82 0.07 -24.90
C SER A 65 10.09 -0.40 -24.19
N ASP A 66 11.11 0.45 -24.21
CA ASP A 66 12.43 0.23 -23.63
C ASP A 66 12.58 0.87 -22.22
N ASP A 67 11.49 1.45 -21.72
CA ASP A 67 11.28 1.84 -20.35
C ASP A 67 10.38 0.85 -19.58
N LYS A 68 10.60 0.73 -18.28
CA LYS A 68 9.69 0.03 -17.37
C LYS A 68 9.79 0.60 -15.97
N VAL A 69 8.62 0.91 -15.43
CA VAL A 69 8.43 1.24 -14.01
C VAL A 69 7.95 0.00 -13.28
N PHE A 70 8.56 -0.29 -12.14
CA PHE A 70 8.12 -1.34 -11.22
C PHE A 70 8.38 -0.91 -9.78
N THR A 71 7.65 -1.50 -8.83
CA THR A 71 7.88 -1.26 -7.40
C THR A 71 8.37 -2.56 -6.78
N THR A 72 9.44 -2.50 -6.00
CA THR A 72 9.86 -3.64 -5.18
C THR A 72 8.88 -3.84 -4.02
N SER A 73 8.57 -5.08 -3.71
CA SER A 73 7.80 -5.43 -2.51
C SER A 73 8.55 -5.01 -1.24
N VAL A 74 7.87 -4.85 -0.11
CA VAL A 74 8.51 -4.44 1.18
C VAL A 74 9.64 -5.40 1.58
N ASN A 75 9.52 -6.67 1.19
CA ASN A 75 10.57 -7.68 1.23
C ASN A 75 10.18 -8.79 0.24
N ALA A 76 11.10 -9.24 -0.62
CA ALA A 76 10.83 -10.35 -1.55
C ALA A 76 10.61 -11.70 -0.82
N ASN A 77 10.95 -11.76 0.47
CA ASN A 77 10.79 -12.95 1.32
C ASN A 77 9.61 -12.86 2.30
N ASP A 78 8.84 -11.76 2.30
CA ASP A 78 7.69 -11.66 3.20
C ASP A 78 6.54 -12.52 2.65
N GLU A 79 6.28 -13.64 3.33
CA GLU A 79 5.12 -14.47 3.08
C GLU A 79 3.84 -13.70 3.44
N PHE A 80 2.81 -13.81 2.59
CA PHE A 80 1.51 -13.22 2.92
C PHE A 80 0.89 -13.93 4.13
N SER A 81 0.43 -13.14 5.09
CA SER A 81 -0.42 -13.60 6.18
C SER A 81 -1.74 -12.83 6.21
N ILE A 82 -2.85 -13.55 6.33
CA ILE A 82 -4.17 -12.95 6.52
C ILE A 82 -4.26 -12.15 7.83
N SER A 83 -3.43 -12.48 8.84
CA SER A 83 -3.38 -11.75 10.12
C SER A 83 -2.89 -10.31 9.99
N ASP A 84 -2.20 -10.00 8.90
CA ASP A 84 -1.60 -8.68 8.68
C ASP A 84 -2.58 -7.73 7.97
N VAL A 85 -3.77 -8.23 7.60
CA VAL A 85 -4.86 -7.40 7.08
C VAL A 85 -5.48 -6.61 8.23
N VAL A 86 -5.57 -5.30 8.04
CA VAL A 86 -6.14 -4.37 9.01
C VAL A 86 -7.42 -3.78 8.46
N LEU A 87 -8.38 -3.54 9.34
CA LEU A 87 -9.61 -2.82 9.05
C LEU A 87 -9.56 -1.48 9.78
N ASP A 88 -9.63 -0.36 9.06
CA ASP A 88 -9.36 0.97 9.62
C ASP A 88 -10.27 2.01 8.96
N ASN A 89 -10.88 2.89 9.76
CA ASN A 89 -11.80 3.91 9.26
C ASN A 89 -11.14 5.28 8.99
N ALA A 90 -9.83 5.39 9.23
CA ALA A 90 -9.01 6.58 8.99
C ALA A 90 -9.54 7.86 9.65
N ASN A 91 -10.16 7.76 10.84
CA ASN A 91 -10.81 8.88 11.51
C ASN A 91 -9.93 9.67 12.49
N TYR A 92 -8.60 9.43 12.53
CA TYR A 92 -7.60 10.01 13.45
C TYR A 92 -7.65 9.52 14.90
N TYR A 93 -8.51 8.56 15.20
CA TYR A 93 -8.60 7.90 16.48
C TYR A 93 -8.25 6.42 16.34
N SER A 94 -7.93 5.80 17.47
CA SER A 94 -8.09 4.36 17.63
C SER A 94 -8.34 4.08 19.09
N ASN A 95 -9.30 3.19 19.37
CA ASN A 95 -9.70 2.84 20.72
C ASN A 95 -10.04 4.09 21.59
N GLY A 96 -10.70 5.09 20.99
CA GLY A 96 -11.12 6.32 21.67
C GLY A 96 -10.01 7.32 22.00
N ALA A 97 -8.77 7.10 21.52
CA ALA A 97 -7.65 8.01 21.70
C ALA A 97 -7.18 8.56 20.35
N LEU A 98 -6.74 9.83 20.33
CA LEU A 98 -6.11 10.43 19.16
C LEU A 98 -4.81 9.69 18.81
N LEU A 99 -4.62 9.39 17.52
CA LEU A 99 -3.38 8.80 17.01
C LEU A 99 -2.20 9.77 17.08
N VAL A 100 -2.45 11.05 16.81
CA VAL A 100 -1.48 12.14 16.92
C VAL A 100 -2.07 13.27 17.73
N ALA A 101 -1.41 13.64 18.83
CA ALA A 101 -1.91 14.65 19.77
C ALA A 101 -1.70 16.09 19.30
N GLU A 102 -0.61 16.37 18.57
CA GLU A 102 -0.22 17.71 18.14
C GLU A 102 0.34 17.68 16.72
N ASN A 103 0.13 18.76 15.96
CA ASN A 103 0.76 18.93 14.65
C ASN A 103 2.26 19.29 14.78
N THR A 104 2.96 19.43 13.65
CA THR A 104 4.38 19.80 13.64
C THR A 104 4.69 21.23 14.15
N ALA A 105 3.68 22.05 14.43
CA ALA A 105 3.81 23.35 15.11
C ALA A 105 3.62 23.29 16.63
N GLY A 106 3.30 22.12 17.19
CA GLY A 106 2.94 21.96 18.60
C GLY A 106 1.54 22.48 18.92
N GLU A 107 0.68 22.66 17.91
CA GLU A 107 -0.72 22.96 18.12
C GLU A 107 -1.50 21.67 18.33
N ALA A 108 -2.37 21.65 19.34
CA ALA A 108 -3.22 20.51 19.64
C ALA A 108 -4.04 20.09 18.41
N ASN A 109 -4.10 18.79 18.17
CA ASN A 109 -4.96 18.22 17.15
C ASN A 109 -6.43 18.46 17.53
N THR A 110 -7.19 19.01 16.59
CA THR A 110 -8.62 19.36 16.76
C THR A 110 -9.57 18.33 16.16
N ALA A 111 -9.05 17.16 15.78
CA ALA A 111 -9.87 16.06 15.30
C ALA A 111 -10.96 15.72 16.31
N ASN A 112 -12.12 15.35 15.78
CA ASN A 112 -13.23 14.83 16.56
C ASN A 112 -13.49 13.41 16.08
N GLU A 113 -13.67 12.51 17.03
CA GLU A 113 -14.00 11.13 16.71
C GLU A 113 -15.34 11.09 15.98
N ARG A 114 -15.35 10.42 14.83
CA ARG A 114 -16.54 10.33 13.99
C ARG A 114 -16.54 9.03 13.20
N ARG A 115 -17.74 8.62 12.83
CA ARG A 115 -17.98 7.51 11.92
C ARG A 115 -17.39 7.86 10.56
N GLU A 116 -16.48 7.03 10.07
CA GLU A 116 -15.84 7.22 8.77
C GLU A 116 -15.89 5.94 7.95
N ARG A 117 -15.60 6.10 6.66
CA ARG A 117 -15.57 5.01 5.68
C ARG A 117 -14.48 4.01 6.05
N VAL A 118 -14.88 2.76 6.20
CA VAL A 118 -13.98 1.66 6.56
C VAL A 118 -13.17 1.20 5.35
N ASN A 119 -11.90 0.92 5.57
CA ASN A 119 -10.99 0.40 4.55
C ASN A 119 -10.34 -0.89 5.03
N LEU A 120 -10.18 -1.85 4.11
CA LEU A 120 -9.22 -2.94 4.28
C LEU A 120 -7.85 -2.43 3.84
N LEU A 121 -6.90 -2.50 4.75
CA LEU A 121 -5.50 -2.19 4.55
C LEU A 121 -4.74 -3.52 4.44
N LEU A 122 -4.35 -3.87 3.21
CA LEU A 122 -3.68 -5.12 2.93
C LEU A 122 -2.15 -4.92 2.85
N PRO A 123 -1.35 -5.86 3.39
CA PRO A 123 0.10 -5.79 3.32
C PRO A 123 0.57 -5.89 1.88
N THR A 124 1.76 -5.36 1.57
CA THR A 124 2.32 -5.48 0.21
C THR A 124 2.67 -6.92 -0.16
N SER A 125 2.80 -7.82 0.83
CA SER A 125 3.02 -9.26 0.60
C SER A 125 1.88 -9.92 -0.20
N ILE A 126 0.72 -9.27 -0.38
CA ILE A 126 -0.32 -9.75 -1.32
C ILE A 126 0.19 -9.86 -2.77
N GLU A 127 1.27 -9.17 -3.12
CA GLU A 127 1.94 -9.28 -4.43
C GLU A 127 2.54 -10.68 -4.66
N SER A 128 2.73 -11.49 -3.61
CA SER A 128 3.19 -12.89 -3.69
C SER A 128 2.07 -13.89 -4.02
N LEU A 129 0.82 -13.42 -4.09
CA LEU A 129 -0.35 -14.25 -4.30
C LEU A 129 -0.66 -14.38 -5.80
N ASN A 130 -1.22 -15.54 -6.16
CA ASN A 130 -1.87 -15.77 -7.44
C ASN A 130 -3.32 -15.26 -7.41
N TYR A 131 -4.05 -15.50 -6.32
CA TYR A 131 -5.35 -14.89 -6.07
C TYR A 131 -5.61 -14.66 -4.58
N LEU A 132 -6.53 -13.73 -4.29
CA LEU A 132 -7.09 -13.46 -2.97
C LEU A 132 -8.51 -12.95 -3.14
N VAL A 133 -9.47 -13.63 -2.52
CA VAL A 133 -10.86 -13.21 -2.44
C VAL A 133 -11.25 -13.08 -0.97
N MET A 134 -11.91 -11.98 -0.62
CA MET A 134 -12.51 -11.77 0.69
C MET A 134 -14.02 -11.56 0.54
N ASN A 135 -14.81 -12.31 1.29
CA ASN A 135 -16.26 -12.27 1.28
C ASN A 135 -16.76 -11.80 2.64
N LEU A 136 -17.30 -10.58 2.71
CA LEU A 136 -18.00 -10.08 3.89
C LEU A 136 -19.20 -10.98 4.20
N GLN A 137 -19.33 -11.38 5.47
CA GLN A 137 -20.43 -12.20 5.97
C GLN A 137 -21.34 -11.42 6.92
N SER A 138 -20.74 -10.59 7.76
CA SER A 138 -21.43 -9.79 8.76
C SER A 138 -20.55 -8.65 9.25
N TYR A 139 -21.18 -7.67 9.88
CA TYR A 139 -20.51 -6.64 10.64
C TYR A 139 -21.22 -6.41 11.97
N THR A 140 -20.50 -5.90 12.95
CA THR A 140 -21.04 -5.44 14.22
C THR A 140 -20.92 -3.93 14.26
N GLU A 141 -22.01 -3.22 14.58
CA GLU A 141 -22.02 -1.78 14.82
C GLU A 141 -22.61 -1.52 16.21
N ASN A 142 -21.81 -0.95 17.11
CA ASN A 142 -22.19 -0.72 18.51
C ASN A 142 -22.84 -1.94 19.18
N ASP A 143 -22.11 -3.07 19.17
CA ASP A 143 -22.52 -4.37 19.74
C ASP A 143 -23.72 -5.05 19.05
N GLN A 144 -24.33 -4.44 18.04
CA GLN A 144 -25.39 -5.05 17.24
C GLN A 144 -24.81 -5.69 16.00
N GLN A 145 -25.07 -6.98 15.81
CA GLN A 145 -24.61 -7.71 14.63
C GLN A 145 -25.63 -7.61 13.49
N TYR A 146 -25.10 -7.37 12.29
CA TYR A 146 -25.85 -7.29 11.04
C TYR A 146 -25.24 -8.26 10.03
N THR A 147 -26.09 -8.94 9.28
CA THR A 147 -25.67 -9.72 8.13
C THR A 147 -25.51 -8.79 6.93
N ASP A 148 -24.38 -8.89 6.23
CA ASP A 148 -24.19 -8.26 4.94
C ASP A 148 -23.26 -9.11 4.07
N TYR A 149 -23.49 -9.08 2.76
CA TYR A 149 -22.79 -9.92 1.81
C TYR A 149 -22.19 -9.07 0.70
N ALA A 150 -20.87 -9.05 0.66
CA ALA A 150 -20.08 -8.43 -0.39
C ALA A 150 -18.87 -9.30 -0.70
N SER A 151 -18.49 -9.37 -1.97
CA SER A 151 -17.31 -10.12 -2.42
C SER A 151 -16.28 -9.16 -2.99
N TYR A 152 -15.03 -9.37 -2.63
CA TYR A 152 -13.90 -8.54 -3.03
C TYR A 152 -12.83 -9.44 -3.64
N GLU A 153 -12.67 -9.36 -4.96
CA GLU A 153 -11.58 -9.99 -5.70
C GLU A 153 -10.38 -9.04 -5.69
N ILE A 154 -9.44 -9.29 -4.78
CA ILE A 154 -8.35 -8.35 -4.46
C ILE A 154 -7.12 -8.64 -5.31
N VAL A 155 -6.80 -9.92 -5.47
CA VAL A 155 -5.71 -10.39 -6.35
C VAL A 155 -6.31 -11.41 -7.32
N PHE A 156 -5.99 -11.25 -8.60
CA PHE A 156 -6.43 -12.15 -9.66
C PHE A 156 -5.31 -12.35 -10.68
N ASP A 157 -4.98 -13.62 -10.96
CA ASP A 157 -3.91 -14.01 -11.90
C ASP A 157 -2.58 -13.28 -11.61
N GLY A 158 -2.19 -13.24 -10.32
CA GLY A 158 -0.98 -12.56 -9.84
C GLY A 158 -1.06 -11.03 -9.82
N ASN A 159 -2.17 -10.43 -10.24
CA ASN A 159 -2.33 -8.98 -10.33
C ASN A 159 -3.19 -8.44 -9.19
N VAL A 160 -2.66 -7.48 -8.44
CA VAL A 160 -3.40 -6.75 -7.39
C VAL A 160 -4.35 -5.74 -8.05
N GLN A 161 -5.65 -5.85 -7.76
CA GLN A 161 -6.73 -5.08 -8.41
C GLN A 161 -7.07 -3.76 -7.72
N ILE A 162 -6.34 -3.41 -6.66
CA ILE A 162 -6.59 -2.23 -5.83
C ILE A 162 -5.35 -1.33 -5.79
N SER A 163 -5.58 -0.06 -5.43
CA SER A 163 -4.52 0.93 -5.41
C SER A 163 -3.70 0.87 -4.12
N ARG A 164 -2.39 1.05 -4.28
CA ARG A 164 -1.46 1.22 -3.17
C ARG A 164 -1.45 2.68 -2.71
N SER A 165 -1.44 2.88 -1.41
CA SER A 165 -1.24 4.18 -0.77
C SER A 165 -0.20 4.05 0.34
N PHE A 166 0.46 5.15 0.68
CA PHE A 166 1.27 5.21 1.90
C PHE A 166 0.55 5.98 3.00
N ALA A 167 0.84 5.65 4.25
CA ALA A 167 0.27 6.35 5.38
C ALA A 167 1.08 7.58 5.78
N LEU A 168 0.34 8.58 6.25
CA LEU A 168 0.84 9.75 6.94
C LEU A 168 0.21 9.81 8.32
N ASN A 169 0.99 9.44 9.32
CA ASN A 169 0.60 9.59 10.72
C ASN A 169 0.91 11.04 11.14
N VAL A 170 -0.08 11.91 10.95
CA VAL A 170 -0.04 13.36 11.22
C VAL A 170 -1.38 13.80 11.82
N ALA A 171 -1.38 14.92 12.54
CA ALA A 171 -2.60 15.51 13.08
C ALA A 171 -3.57 15.94 11.96
N GLU A 172 -4.89 16.02 12.25
CA GLU A 172 -5.89 16.41 11.24
C GLU A 172 -5.63 17.83 10.71
N ASN A 173 -5.22 18.73 11.61
CA ASN A 173 -4.84 20.12 11.33
C ASN A 173 -3.44 20.28 10.71
N GLU A 174 -2.77 19.19 10.28
CA GLU A 174 -1.51 19.26 9.54
C GLU A 174 -1.76 19.62 8.07
N ASN A 175 -1.10 20.67 7.58
CA ASN A 175 -1.16 21.07 6.18
C ASN A 175 -0.22 20.21 5.34
N ILE A 176 -0.73 19.57 4.30
CA ILE A 176 0.09 18.70 3.44
C ILE A 176 0.44 19.41 2.14
N VAL A 177 1.74 19.57 1.89
CA VAL A 177 2.28 20.10 0.63
C VAL A 177 2.79 18.93 -0.19
N ARG A 178 2.24 18.77 -1.40
CA ARG A 178 2.62 17.67 -2.30
C ARG A 178 3.47 18.20 -3.45
N ASP A 179 4.69 17.69 -3.58
CA ASP A 179 5.46 17.80 -4.83
C ASP A 179 5.35 16.55 -5.71
N SER A 180 4.68 15.51 -5.20
CA SER A 180 4.57 14.21 -5.85
C SER A 180 3.11 13.76 -5.98
N TYR A 181 2.85 12.91 -6.97
CA TYR A 181 1.51 12.40 -7.28
C TYR A 181 1.13 11.11 -6.51
N TYR A 182 1.87 10.77 -5.45
CA TYR A 182 1.57 9.54 -4.70
C TYR A 182 0.26 9.65 -3.92
N ASN A 183 -0.51 8.56 -3.97
CA ASN A 183 -1.68 8.39 -3.13
C ASN A 183 -1.25 8.20 -1.68
N PHE A 184 -1.94 8.86 -0.77
CA PHE A 184 -1.74 8.67 0.66
C PHE A 184 -3.05 8.69 1.42
N VAL A 185 -3.00 8.09 2.61
CA VAL A 185 -4.06 8.12 3.62
C VAL A 185 -3.55 8.82 4.88
N LYS A 186 -4.44 9.52 5.58
CA LYS A 186 -4.19 10.17 6.87
C LYS A 186 -5.15 9.62 7.90
N GLY A 187 -4.83 9.78 9.18
CA GLY A 187 -5.73 9.43 10.27
C GLY A 187 -5.93 7.93 10.47
N THR A 188 -5.10 7.10 9.84
CA THR A 188 -5.05 5.64 10.02
C THR A 188 -4.02 5.26 11.07
N THR A 189 -4.19 4.09 11.67
CA THR A 189 -3.26 3.44 12.60
C THR A 189 -1.91 3.04 12.00
N MET A 190 -1.75 3.05 10.67
CA MET A 190 -0.49 2.76 9.98
C MET A 190 0.64 3.74 10.33
N ALA A 191 1.89 3.26 10.32
CA ALA A 191 3.05 4.12 10.53
C ALA A 191 3.31 5.04 9.31
N SER A 192 3.83 6.25 9.56
CA SER A 192 4.23 7.16 8.48
C SER A 192 5.24 6.51 7.53
N GLY A 193 4.95 6.54 6.22
CA GLY A 193 5.81 5.96 5.17
C GLY A 193 5.57 4.47 4.90
N GLU A 194 4.72 3.82 5.68
CA GLU A 194 4.28 2.45 5.41
C GLU A 194 3.35 2.42 4.20
N PHE A 195 3.57 1.48 3.28
CA PHE A 195 2.66 1.26 2.15
C PHE A 195 1.73 0.08 2.42
N ARG A 196 0.45 0.28 2.06
CA ARG A 196 -0.58 -0.74 2.04
C ARG A 196 -1.41 -0.61 0.78
N TYR A 197 -1.99 -1.71 0.36
CA TYR A 197 -3.06 -1.71 -0.61
C TYR A 197 -4.37 -1.38 0.09
N VAL A 198 -5.10 -0.39 -0.40
CA VAL A 198 -6.27 0.15 0.27
C VAL A 198 -7.51 -0.18 -0.53
N LEU A 199 -8.41 -0.96 0.07
CA LEU A 199 -9.73 -1.25 -0.46
C LEU A 199 -10.78 -0.58 0.41
N SER A 200 -11.47 0.41 -0.14
CA SER A 200 -12.61 1.02 0.55
C SER A 200 -13.80 0.07 0.56
N ILE A 201 -14.32 -0.18 1.76
CA ILE A 201 -15.60 -0.82 1.96
C ILE A 201 -16.67 0.28 1.97
N SER A 202 -17.81 0.04 1.34
CA SER A 202 -18.93 1.00 1.28
C SER A 202 -19.73 1.08 2.60
N MET A 203 -19.04 0.96 3.74
CA MET A 203 -19.59 1.06 5.08
C MET A 203 -18.86 2.17 5.82
N TYR A 204 -19.62 2.87 6.66
CA TYR A 204 -19.06 3.80 7.62
C TYR A 204 -19.16 3.10 8.98
N LEU A 205 -18.15 3.16 9.85
CA LEU A 205 -18.24 2.64 11.23
C LEU A 205 -17.39 3.52 12.15
N ASN A 206 -17.69 3.49 13.45
CA ASN A 206 -16.80 4.05 14.47
C ASN A 206 -15.71 3.01 14.80
N ASP A 207 -14.70 3.45 15.54
CA ASP A 207 -13.65 2.57 16.05
C ASP A 207 -14.25 1.51 16.96
N ASN A 208 -13.63 0.35 16.98
CA ASN A 208 -13.88 -0.66 17.98
C ASN A 208 -13.34 -0.19 19.33
N LYS A 209 -14.18 -0.18 20.36
CA LYS A 209 -13.76 0.06 21.76
C LYS A 209 -14.29 -1.02 22.70
N PRO A 210 -13.71 -1.15 23.91
CA PRO A 210 -14.20 -2.10 24.91
C PRO A 210 -15.68 -1.95 25.26
N GLU A 211 -16.21 -0.72 25.22
CA GLU A 211 -17.60 -0.40 25.55
C GLU A 211 -18.57 -0.47 24.35
N ASN A 212 -18.06 -0.54 23.12
CA ASN A 212 -18.86 -0.66 21.91
C ASN A 212 -18.07 -1.36 20.79
N ALA A 213 -18.42 -2.62 20.52
CA ALA A 213 -17.77 -3.40 19.48
C ALA A 213 -18.18 -2.91 18.09
N ASN A 214 -17.18 -2.69 17.24
CA ASN A 214 -17.32 -2.39 15.82
C ASN A 214 -16.36 -3.31 15.05
N THR A 215 -16.90 -4.33 14.39
CA THR A 215 -16.09 -5.38 13.75
C THR A 215 -16.66 -5.80 12.41
N MET A 216 -15.86 -6.40 11.55
CA MET A 216 -16.34 -7.03 10.31
C MET A 216 -15.77 -8.45 10.19
N THR A 217 -16.63 -9.39 9.80
CA THR A 217 -16.27 -10.80 9.62
C THR A 217 -16.25 -11.16 8.14
N PHE A 218 -15.11 -11.67 7.68
CA PHE A 218 -14.88 -12.09 6.30
C PHE A 218 -14.57 -13.57 6.24
N ASN A 219 -15.08 -14.25 5.22
CA ASN A 219 -14.47 -15.47 4.74
C ASN A 219 -13.40 -15.10 3.73
N TYR A 220 -12.22 -15.71 3.81
CA TYR A 220 -11.13 -15.47 2.88
C TYR A 220 -10.70 -16.76 2.20
N GLU A 221 -10.15 -16.62 1.00
CA GLU A 221 -9.48 -17.67 0.27
C GLU A 221 -8.34 -17.05 -0.53
N TYR A 222 -7.14 -17.63 -0.46
CA TYR A 222 -6.01 -17.20 -1.27
C TYR A 222 -5.16 -18.37 -1.74
N GLN A 223 -4.40 -18.13 -2.80
CA GLN A 223 -3.36 -19.02 -3.27
C GLN A 223 -2.07 -18.25 -3.55
N THR A 224 -0.93 -18.77 -3.12
CA THR A 224 0.39 -18.22 -3.42
C THR A 224 0.78 -18.52 -4.88
N GLN A 225 1.75 -17.77 -5.43
CA GLN A 225 2.31 -18.10 -6.76
C GLN A 225 2.96 -19.49 -6.84
N ALA A 226 3.33 -20.08 -5.70
CA ALA A 226 3.82 -21.46 -5.61
C ALA A 226 2.69 -22.52 -5.58
N GLY A 227 1.43 -22.11 -5.62
CA GLY A 227 0.26 -22.99 -5.62
C GLY A 227 -0.22 -23.45 -4.24
N VAL A 228 0.29 -22.86 -3.15
CA VAL A 228 -0.20 -23.13 -1.79
C VAL A 228 -1.49 -22.37 -1.57
N THR A 229 -2.56 -23.05 -1.14
CA THR A 229 -3.87 -22.44 -0.87
C THR A 229 -4.16 -22.45 0.62
N ASP A 230 -4.77 -21.37 1.11
CA ASP A 230 -5.37 -21.30 2.45
C ASP A 230 -6.73 -20.59 2.40
N SER A 231 -7.59 -20.92 3.36
CA SER A 231 -8.93 -20.36 3.46
C SER A 231 -9.43 -20.41 4.89
N GLY A 232 -10.29 -19.46 5.26
CA GLY A 232 -10.84 -19.44 6.60
C GLY A 232 -11.80 -18.27 6.81
N THR A 233 -12.02 -17.98 8.09
CA THR A 233 -12.83 -16.85 8.53
C THR A 233 -12.00 -15.97 9.43
N ILE A 234 -12.04 -14.67 9.22
CA ILE A 234 -11.36 -13.67 10.05
C ILE A 234 -12.37 -12.61 10.50
N THR A 235 -12.31 -12.22 11.77
CA THR A 235 -13.06 -11.07 12.29
C THR A 235 -12.07 -9.98 12.65
N LEU A 236 -12.21 -8.82 12.01
CA LEU A 236 -11.32 -7.69 12.19
C LEU A 236 -12.04 -6.59 12.99
N PRO A 237 -11.44 -6.04 14.05
CA PRO A 237 -11.93 -4.82 14.67
C PRO A 237 -11.69 -3.63 13.73
N VAL A 238 -12.63 -2.68 13.70
CA VAL A 238 -12.40 -1.39 13.04
C VAL A 238 -11.44 -0.59 13.91
N LEU A 239 -10.27 -0.27 13.37
CA LEU A 239 -9.25 0.53 14.04
C LEU A 239 -9.39 2.02 13.78
#